data_AF-A0A511ZIH8-F1
#
_entry.id   AF-A0A511ZIH8-F1
#
_cell.length_a   1.000
_cell.length_b   1.000
_cell.length_c   1.000
_cell.angle_alpha   90.00
_cell.angle_beta   90.00
_cell.angle_gamma   90.00
#
_symmetry.space_group_name_H-M   'P 1'
#
loop_
_entity.id
_entity.type
_entity.pdbx_description
1 polymer ?
#
loop_
_entity_poly.entity_id
_entity_poly.type
_entity_poly.pdbx_seq_one_letter_code
_entity_poly.pdbx_strand_id
1 'polypeptide(L)' 'MKVFTCNDHEGYWPVPTASVIIAENEKEAREMLREQLSEKGLNKVDFTLVEVNTSVKQVITLSDGEY' A
#
# COMPACT_ATOMS: atom_id res chain seq x y z
N MET A 1 15.89 3.57 4.07
CA MET A 1 14.66 2.85 4.46
C MET A 1 13.54 3.80 4.86
N LYS A 2 12.40 3.71 4.18
CA LYS A 2 11.16 4.48 4.39
C LYS A 2 9.97 3.51 4.47
N VAL A 3 8.85 4.00 5.00
CA VAL A 3 7.59 3.24 5.05
C VAL A 3 6.57 3.94 4.16
N PHE A 4 5.92 3.19 3.29
CA PHE A 4 4.84 3.64 2.42
C PHE A 4 3.57 2.86 2.73
N THR A 5 2.43 3.52 2.56
CA THR A 5 1.10 2.90 2.70
C THR A 5 0.30 3.09 1.43
N CYS A 6 -0.58 2.13 1.14
CA CYS A 6 -1.47 2.13 -0.02
C CYS A 6 -2.79 1.47 0.39
N ASN A 7 -3.93 2.10 0.10
CA ASN A 7 -5.25 1.54 0.39
C ASN A 7 -6.24 1.64 -0.78
N ASP A 8 -5.76 1.96 -1.99
CA ASP A 8 -6.57 2.15 -3.21
C ASP A 8 -6.15 1.26 -4.38
N HIS A 9 -5.21 0.34 -4.15
CA HIS A 9 -4.85 -0.72 -5.10
C HIS A 9 -6.00 -1.73 -5.26
N GLU A 10 -5.94 -2.54 -6.31
CA GLU A 10 -6.95 -3.58 -6.53
C GLU A 10 -6.92 -4.64 -5.43
N GLY A 11 -8.11 -5.10 -5.06
CA GLY A 11 -8.35 -6.02 -3.98
C GLY A 11 -9.54 -6.91 -4.27
N TYR A 12 -9.82 -7.86 -3.38
CA TYR A 12 -10.99 -8.73 -3.50
C TYR A 12 -12.20 -8.07 -2.83
N TRP A 13 -13.20 -7.70 -3.63
CA TRP A 13 -14.48 -7.23 -3.11
C TRP A 13 -15.18 -8.31 -2.25
N PRO A 14 -15.84 -7.96 -1.13
CA PRO A 14 -16.04 -6.64 -0.53
C PRO A 14 -14.98 -6.24 0.49
N VAL A 15 -13.83 -6.91 0.51
CA VAL A 15 -12.82 -6.73 1.55
C VAL A 15 -11.99 -5.49 1.24
N PRO A 16 -11.89 -4.51 2.17
CA PRO A 16 -10.99 -3.39 1.97
C PRO A 16 -9.55 -3.88 1.93
N THR A 17 -8.72 -3.23 1.12
CA THR A 17 -7.32 -3.62 0.95
C THR A 17 -6.38 -2.53 1.39
N ALA A 18 -5.32 -2.94 2.06
CA ALA A 18 -4.24 -2.07 2.44
C ALA A 18 -2.91 -2.81 2.35
N SER A 19 -1.86 -2.10 1.95
CA SER A 19 -0.50 -2.59 1.89
C SER A 19 0.43 -1.63 2.61
N VAL A 20 1.41 -2.19 3.31
CA VAL A 20 2.53 -1.46 3.92
C VAL A 20 3.80 -1.92 3.21
N ILE A 21 4.58 -0.97 2.72
CA ILE A 21 5.78 -1.23 1.93
C ILE A 21 6.97 -0.58 2.60
N ILE A 22 8.06 -1.31 2.73
CA ILE A 22 9.32 -0.82 3.28
C ILE A 22 10.34 -0.82 2.14
N ALA A 23 10.80 0.36 1.72
CA ALA A 23 11.67 0.55 0.57
C ALA A 23 12.57 1.79 0.73
N GLU A 24 13.57 1.98 -0.13
CA GLU A 24 14.44 3.17 -0.08
C GLU A 24 13.76 4.42 -0.63
N ASN A 25 12.83 4.25 -1.59
CA ASN A 25 12.11 5.34 -2.24
C ASN A 25 10.76 4.89 -2.82
N GLU A 26 9.95 5.85 -3.27
CA GLU A 26 8.60 5.58 -3.79
C GLU A 26 8.62 4.72 -5.07
N LYS A 27 9.63 4.88 -5.94
CA LYS A 27 9.73 4.11 -7.19
C LYS A 27 9.90 2.62 -6.87
N GLU A 28 10.83 2.29 -6.00
CA GLU A 28 11.06 0.92 -5.54
C GLU A 28 9.82 0.37 -4.84
N ALA A 29 9.20 1.14 -3.94
CA ALA A 29 7.98 0.73 -3.26
C ALA A 29 6.83 0.38 -4.24
N ARG A 30 6.71 1.15 -5.33
CA ARG A 30 5.70 0.92 -6.38
C ARG A 30 6.00 -0.34 -7.18
N GLU A 31 7.26 -0.59 -7.53
CA GLU A 31 7.69 -1.80 -8.24
C GLU A 31 7.41 -3.04 -7.38
N MET A 32 7.79 -3.02 -6.11
CA MET A 32 7.55 -4.11 -5.15
C MET A 32 6.05 -4.41 -4.98
N LEU A 33 5.22 -3.38 -4.81
CA LEU A 33 3.78 -3.59 -4.66
C LEU A 33 3.16 -4.17 -5.94
N ARG A 34 3.57 -3.70 -7.13
CA ARG A 34 3.08 -4.25 -8.40
C ARG A 34 3.41 -5.72 -8.57
N GLU A 35 4.64 -6.12 -8.27
CA GLU A 35 5.06 -7.52 -8.32
C GLU A 35 4.19 -8.39 -7.40
N GLN A 36 4.02 -7.95 -6.15
CA GLN A 36 3.23 -8.71 -5.17
C GLN A 36 1.73 -8.79 -5.51
N LEU A 37 1.16 -7.77 -6.15
CA LEU A 37 -0.23 -7.79 -6.62
C LEU A 37 -0.39 -8.69 -7.87
N SER A 38 0.57 -8.63 -8.79
CA SER A 38 0.57 -9.46 -10.00
C SER A 38 0.61 -10.96 -9.67
N GLU A 39 1.36 -11.36 -8.64
CA GLU A 39 1.39 -12.75 -8.15
C GLU A 39 0.02 -13.26 -7.66
N LYS A 40 -0.88 -12.34 -7.28
CA LYS A 40 -2.24 -12.62 -6.81
C LYS A 40 -3.29 -12.43 -7.91
N GLY A 41 -2.88 -12.08 -9.13
CA GLY A 41 -3.76 -11.76 -10.24
C GLY A 41 -4.48 -10.41 -10.11
N LEU A 42 -4.00 -9.53 -9.22
CA LEU A 42 -4.50 -8.17 -9.03
C LEU A 42 -3.61 -7.25 -9.89
N ASN A 43 -4.16 -6.68 -10.96
CA ASN A 43 -3.38 -6.07 -12.05
C ASN A 43 -3.66 -4.57 -12.26
N LYS A 44 -4.44 -3.93 -11.39
CA LYS A 44 -4.64 -2.48 -11.47
C LYS A 44 -3.31 -1.74 -11.27
N VAL A 45 -2.93 -1.00 -12.30
CA VAL A 45 -1.64 -0.29 -12.39
C VAL A 45 -1.65 1.02 -11.59
N ASP A 46 -2.84 1.57 -11.36
CA ASP A 46 -3.08 2.86 -10.74
C ASP A 46 -3.47 2.72 -9.27
N PHE A 47 -2.54 3.10 -8.41
CA PHE A 47 -2.70 3.21 -6.96
C PHE A 47 -1.77 4.31 -6.44
N THR A 48 -2.08 4.83 -5.27
CA THR A 48 -1.32 5.88 -4.59
C THR A 48 -0.44 5.31 -3.49
N LEU A 49 0.75 5.89 -3.31
CA LEU A 49 1.64 5.59 -2.19
C LEU A 49 1.77 6.84 -1.33
N VAL A 50 1.60 6.67 -0.02
CA VAL A 50 1.80 7.74 0.97
C VAL A 50 2.97 7.36 1.85
N GLU A 51 4.04 8.16 1.82
CA GLU A 51 5.19 8.01 2.72
C GLU A 51 4.77 8.36 4.16
N VAL A 52 5.04 7.44 5.09
CA VAL A 52 4.76 7.61 6.51
C VAL A 52 5.92 8.33 7.17
N ASN A 53 5.62 9.40 7.90
CA ASN A 53 6.62 10.07 8.73
C ASN A 53 6.98 9.20 9.95
N THR A 54 8.12 8.52 9.88
CA THR A 54 8.60 7.63 10.95
C THR A 54 9.31 8.35 12.11
N SER A 55 9.46 9.69 12.04
CA SER A 55 10.08 10.48 13.13
C SER A 55 9.16 10.70 14.34
N VAL A 56 7.86 10.40 14.21
CA VAL A 56 6.86 10.58 15.26
C VAL A 56 6.16 9.26 15.59
N LYS A 57 5.84 9.06 16.87
CA LYS A 57 5.00 7.93 17.30
C LYS A 57 3.56 8.21 16.88
N GLN A 58 2.99 7.34 16.05
CA GLN A 58 1.62 7.51 15.53
C GLN A 58 0.97 6.16 15.23
N VAL A 59 -0.35 6.17 15.08
CA VAL A 59 -1.17 5.06 14.59
C VAL A 59 -1.86 5.52 13.32
N ILE A 60 -1.82 4.71 12.28
CA ILE A 60 -2.47 5.00 11.00
C ILE A 60 -3.45 3.86 10.71
N THR A 61 -4.74 4.20 10.68
CA THR A 61 -5.80 3.28 10.25
C THR A 61 -5.98 3.43 8.74
N LEU A 62 -5.63 2.39 7.98
CA LEU A 62 -5.76 2.40 6.51
C LEU A 62 -7.12 1.91 6.01
N SER A 63 -7.82 1.15 6.85
CA SER A 63 -9.18 0.67 6.67
C SER A 63 -9.77 0.40 8.05
N ASP A 64 -10.94 0.95 8.31
CA ASP A 64 -11.74 0.75 9.53
C ASP A 64 -12.91 -0.24 9.31
N GLY A 65 -13.09 -0.72 8.08
CA GLY A 65 -14.13 -1.68 7.74
C GLY A 65 -15.50 -1.05 7.52
N GLU A 66 -15.62 0.28 7.58
CA GLU A 66 -16.77 0.98 7.03
C GLU A 66 -16.58 1.09 5.51
N TYR A 67 -17.45 0.39 4.77
CA TYR A 67 -17.46 0.35 3.30
C TYR A 67 -18.47 1.33 2.72
#